data_AF-A0A3R6QUC8-F1
#
_entry.id   AF-A0A3R6QUC8-F1
#
_cell.length_a   1.000
_cell.length_b   1.000
_cell.length_c   1.000
_cell.angle_alpha   90.00
_cell.angle_beta   90.00
_cell.angle_gamma   90.00
#
_symmetry.space_group_name_H-M   'P 1'
#
loop_
_entity.id
_entity.type
_entity.pdbx_description
1 polymer ?
#
loop_
_entity_poly.entity_id
_entity_poly.type
_entity_poly.pdbx_seq_one_letter_code
_entity_poly.pdbx_strand_id
1 'polypeptide(L)'
;MAVLKHIAIKNADYSAAVCYLKYQHDERHLKPLLDENGSMMLRSEFHMNGVNCNPDTFDLECEMLNDQYRKNYRYDEVKSHHYIISFDPRDKDEHHLTGEKAQILGLEFVKNHLPGHQALVCTHTDGHNGSGNIHVHIIINSLRKLDIEPQSYTTRSIDCKAGYKHHLTKDYLKYLQQELMNLCQRENLYQVDLLSPAQRKITEAEYWLQKRGQKELEDINEQIIADGMNPMETTFQTRKQFVRNAVSEISSSAISFEDFQSQLFEKYKIHVKENRGRYSYLHPEREKYISGRSLGTNFDKDYLLNLFEANALAAEQEEKQRQTMPDYHADPIAILFIRSDLRLVVDLQNCIKAQQSRAYAQKVKISNLQQMAKTVAYIQENGFDTRENLQTTYDSITLQMHDARQKTKDTETQIKSVNEQIHYLGQYLSTKSTYNEFLKARFKGKFRKDHADEIEKHEKAVQILKAQNPDDSLPKMKDLKLEKERLLALKAAQYDTYTYYKDYQKELRTACANVDNILGQHHIRDHTQRTEQTL
;
A
#
# COMPACT_ATOMS: atom_id res chain seq x y z
N MET A 1 18.08 -9.97 -12.13
CA MET A 1 17.96 -11.13 -13.03
C MET A 1 18.64 -10.75 -14.32
N ALA A 2 19.34 -11.68 -14.97
CA ALA A 2 20.10 -11.36 -16.16
C ALA A 2 19.23 -10.93 -17.35
N VAL A 3 19.55 -9.77 -17.95
CA VAL A 3 18.83 -9.20 -19.11
C VAL A 3 19.78 -8.81 -20.23
N LEU A 4 19.31 -8.90 -21.48
CA LEU A 4 20.03 -8.48 -22.69
C LEU A 4 19.35 -7.26 -23.33
N LYS A 5 20.06 -6.13 -23.40
CA LYS A 5 19.64 -4.93 -24.15
C LYS A 5 20.45 -4.81 -25.43
N HIS A 6 19.83 -4.38 -26.53
CA HIS A 6 20.50 -4.06 -27.79
C HIS A 6 20.20 -2.62 -28.21
N ILE A 7 21.23 -1.91 -28.65
CA ILE A 7 21.17 -0.55 -29.17
C ILE A 7 21.96 -0.48 -30.48
N ALA A 8 21.34 0.03 -31.54
CA ALA A 8 22.03 0.34 -32.79
C ALA A 8 22.58 1.77 -32.73
N ILE A 9 23.88 1.94 -32.90
CA ILE A 9 24.58 3.22 -32.77
C ILE A 9 24.92 3.74 -34.17
N LYS A 10 24.51 4.98 -34.44
CA LYS A 10 24.83 5.70 -35.68
C LYS A 10 25.97 6.70 -35.53
N ASN A 11 26.45 6.91 -34.30
CA ASN A 11 27.59 7.77 -34.02
C ASN A 11 28.84 7.20 -34.72
N ALA A 12 29.50 8.02 -35.54
CA ALA A 12 30.70 7.64 -36.27
C ALA A 12 31.95 7.65 -35.37
N ASP A 13 31.89 8.36 -34.23
CA ASP A 13 32.97 8.37 -33.25
C ASP A 13 32.92 7.10 -32.37
N TYR A 14 33.77 6.13 -32.70
CA TYR A 14 33.93 4.90 -31.92
C TYR A 14 34.64 5.16 -30.58
N SER A 15 35.40 6.26 -30.44
CA SER A 15 36.07 6.64 -29.20
C SER A 15 35.07 7.02 -28.12
N ALA A 16 33.94 7.63 -28.49
CA ALA A 16 32.86 7.95 -27.54
C ALA A 16 32.36 6.70 -26.79
N ALA A 17 32.30 5.55 -27.47
CA ALA A 17 31.95 4.28 -26.86
C ALA A 17 33.03 3.78 -25.88
N VAL A 18 34.30 3.89 -26.24
CA VAL A 18 35.43 3.54 -25.35
C VAL A 18 35.43 4.42 -24.10
N CYS A 19 35.24 5.73 -24.26
CA CYS A 19 35.14 6.68 -23.16
C CYS A 19 33.96 6.35 -22.23
N TYR A 20 32.79 6.09 -22.80
CA TYR A 20 31.59 5.70 -22.03
C TYR A 20 31.84 4.52 -21.08
N LEU A 21 32.63 3.55 -21.54
CA LEU A 21 32.93 2.33 -20.80
C LEU A 21 34.02 2.53 -19.73
N LYS A 22 35.06 3.31 -20.01
CA LYS A 22 36.20 3.53 -19.10
C LYS A 22 35.89 4.49 -17.95
N TYR A 23 35.09 5.52 -18.21
CA TYR A 23 34.89 6.64 -17.27
C TYR A 23 33.50 6.60 -16.62
N GLN A 24 33.39 7.23 -15.45
CA GLN A 24 32.12 7.47 -14.77
C GLN A 24 31.34 8.56 -15.51
N HIS A 25 30.01 8.44 -15.54
CA HIS A 25 29.15 9.38 -16.26
C HIS A 25 27.95 9.78 -15.42
N ASP A 26 27.54 11.05 -15.56
CA ASP A 26 26.24 11.55 -15.12
C ASP A 26 25.14 10.82 -15.88
N GLU A 27 24.26 10.13 -15.16
CA GLU A 27 23.27 9.23 -15.73
C GLU A 27 22.13 9.95 -16.47
N ARG A 28 21.91 11.23 -16.15
CA ARG A 28 20.85 12.04 -16.76
C ARG A 28 21.28 12.59 -18.11
N HIS A 29 22.54 13.01 -18.21
CA HIS A 29 23.08 13.71 -19.37
C HIS A 29 24.08 12.89 -20.18
N LEU A 30 24.45 11.70 -19.68
CA LEU A 30 25.48 10.80 -20.23
C LEU A 30 26.81 11.53 -20.45
N LYS A 31 27.14 12.46 -19.55
CA LYS A 31 28.38 13.24 -19.59
C LYS A 31 29.39 12.66 -18.62
N PRO A 32 30.69 12.59 -18.96
CA PRO A 32 31.71 12.13 -18.03
C PRO A 32 31.71 12.97 -16.74
N LEU A 33 31.84 12.31 -15.59
CA LEU A 33 32.12 12.99 -14.33
C LEU A 33 33.58 13.45 -14.31
N LEU A 34 33.79 14.67 -13.82
CA LEU A 34 35.10 15.29 -13.75
C LEU A 34 35.56 15.39 -12.29
N ASP A 35 36.84 15.15 -12.04
CA ASP A 35 37.47 15.38 -10.75
C ASP A 35 37.70 16.87 -10.47
N GLU A 36 38.26 17.20 -9.31
CA GLU A 36 38.58 18.57 -8.89
C GLU A 36 39.53 19.30 -9.86
N ASN A 37 40.29 18.55 -10.67
CA ASN A 37 41.22 19.07 -11.67
C ASN A 37 40.61 19.14 -13.08
N GLY A 38 39.32 18.80 -13.24
CA GLY A 38 38.63 18.76 -14.54
C GLY A 38 38.95 17.55 -15.41
N SER A 39 39.59 16.52 -14.86
CA SER A 39 39.91 15.27 -15.58
C SER A 39 38.79 14.24 -15.45
N MET A 40 38.58 13.44 -16.49
CA MET A 40 37.53 12.40 -16.47
C MET A 40 37.84 11.33 -15.42
N MET A 41 36.86 11.05 -14.56
CA MET A 41 37.00 10.06 -13.49
C MET A 41 36.88 8.63 -14.02
N LEU A 42 37.88 7.79 -13.77
CA LEU A 42 37.83 6.36 -14.09
C LEU A 42 36.82 5.63 -13.21
N ARG A 43 36.22 4.56 -13.74
CA ARG A 43 35.42 3.63 -12.94
C ARG A 43 36.29 2.94 -11.89
N SER A 44 35.72 2.67 -10.72
CA SER A 44 36.42 2.01 -9.60
C SER A 44 36.86 0.60 -9.94
N GLU A 45 36.05 -0.14 -10.70
CA GLU A 45 36.34 -1.48 -11.19
C GLU A 45 35.81 -1.63 -12.61
N PHE A 46 36.70 -1.92 -13.56
CA PHE A 46 36.31 -2.31 -14.91
C PHE A 46 37.32 -3.28 -15.52
N HIS A 47 36.83 -4.18 -16.37
CA HIS A 47 37.64 -5.12 -17.15
C HIS A 47 37.34 -4.92 -18.63
N MET A 48 38.35 -4.87 -19.49
CA MET A 48 38.16 -4.59 -20.90
C MET A 48 39.04 -5.48 -21.78
N ASN A 49 38.45 -6.11 -22.79
CA ASN A 49 39.13 -7.00 -23.72
C ASN A 49 38.55 -6.85 -25.13
N GLY A 50 39.39 -7.05 -26.14
CA GLY A 50 38.99 -7.08 -27.54
C GLY A 50 38.82 -8.51 -28.07
N VAL A 51 37.87 -8.70 -28.98
CA VAL A 51 37.73 -9.92 -29.80
C VAL A 51 37.93 -9.52 -31.25
N ASN A 52 38.85 -10.20 -31.95
CA ASN A 52 39.29 -9.87 -33.31
C ASN A 52 39.83 -8.43 -33.49
N CYS A 53 40.22 -7.78 -32.39
CA CYS A 53 40.82 -6.44 -32.33
C CYS A 53 41.57 -6.27 -31.00
N ASN A 54 42.46 -5.29 -30.94
CA ASN A 54 43.06 -4.81 -29.71
C ASN A 54 42.11 -3.78 -29.04
N PRO A 55 41.77 -3.94 -27.74
CA PRO A 55 40.82 -3.06 -27.07
C PRO A 55 41.28 -1.59 -27.00
N ASP A 56 42.58 -1.30 -27.00
CA ASP A 56 43.10 0.07 -26.93
C ASP A 56 43.13 0.79 -28.28
N THR A 57 42.94 0.05 -29.39
CA THR A 57 42.88 0.59 -30.75
C THR A 57 41.61 0.17 -31.46
N PHE A 58 40.55 -0.14 -30.70
CA PHE A 58 39.29 -0.65 -31.25
C PHE A 58 38.64 0.33 -32.23
N ASP A 59 38.65 1.62 -31.89
CA ASP A 59 38.19 2.74 -32.70
C ASP A 59 38.89 2.78 -34.07
N LEU A 60 40.22 2.86 -34.06
CA LEU A 60 41.04 2.92 -35.26
C LEU A 60 40.87 1.67 -36.11
N GLU A 61 40.89 0.49 -35.49
CA GLU A 61 40.69 -0.77 -36.20
C GLU A 61 39.29 -0.89 -36.84
N CYS A 62 38.25 -0.32 -36.22
CA CYS A 62 36.91 -0.27 -36.81
C CYS A 62 36.86 0.66 -38.02
N GLU A 63 37.48 1.84 -37.91
CA GLU A 63 37.58 2.81 -39.00
C GLU A 63 38.36 2.26 -40.19
N MET A 64 39.50 1.61 -39.95
CA MET A 64 40.27 0.94 -41.00
C MET A 64 39.47 -0.14 -41.74
N LEU A 65 38.67 -0.93 -41.02
CA LEU A 65 37.80 -1.94 -41.64
C LEU A 65 36.67 -1.29 -42.45
N ASN A 66 36.07 -0.21 -41.92
CA ASN A 66 35.06 0.56 -42.63
C ASN A 66 35.61 1.11 -43.95
N ASP A 67 36.85 1.62 -43.94
CA ASP A 67 37.54 2.13 -45.12
C ASP A 67 37.87 1.05 -46.15
N GLN A 68 38.35 -0.10 -45.69
CA GLN A 68 38.63 -1.24 -46.55
C GLN A 68 37.39 -1.66 -47.37
N TYR A 69 36.21 -1.66 -46.75
CA TYR A 69 34.96 -2.06 -47.40
C TYR A 69 34.11 -0.89 -47.92
N ARG A 70 34.58 0.36 -47.76
CA ARG A 70 33.89 1.59 -48.16
C ARG A 70 32.46 1.68 -47.64
N LYS A 71 32.25 1.40 -46.35
CA LYS A 71 30.94 1.42 -45.69
C LYS A 71 30.97 2.28 -44.43
N ASN A 72 29.79 2.57 -43.89
CA ASN A 72 29.63 3.32 -42.64
C ASN A 72 30.01 4.81 -42.73
N TYR A 73 29.95 5.43 -43.91
CA TYR A 73 30.24 6.86 -44.09
C TYR A 73 29.05 7.79 -43.86
N ARG A 74 27.82 7.33 -44.10
CA ARG A 74 26.65 8.22 -44.04
C ARG A 74 26.15 8.37 -42.61
N TYR A 75 25.70 9.56 -42.22
CA TYR A 75 25.22 9.83 -40.85
C TYR A 75 24.07 8.91 -40.40
N ASP A 76 23.26 8.40 -41.34
CA ASP A 76 22.07 7.59 -41.06
C ASP A 76 22.35 6.09 -40.93
N GLU A 77 23.55 5.64 -41.31
CA GLU A 77 23.98 4.26 -41.22
C GLU A 77 24.38 3.85 -39.80
N VAL A 78 24.02 2.64 -39.39
CA VAL A 78 24.50 2.02 -38.15
C VAL A 78 25.99 1.73 -38.27
N LYS A 79 26.78 2.21 -37.32
CA LYS A 79 28.25 2.11 -37.22
C LYS A 79 28.66 0.99 -36.31
N SER A 80 27.98 0.86 -35.18
CA SER A 80 28.23 -0.17 -34.18
C SER A 80 26.93 -0.65 -33.55
N HIS A 81 26.98 -1.83 -32.93
CA HIS A 81 25.88 -2.38 -32.15
C HIS A 81 26.38 -2.58 -30.73
N HIS A 82 25.59 -2.08 -29.77
CA HIS A 82 25.88 -2.19 -28.36
C HIS A 82 24.90 -3.16 -27.71
N TYR A 83 25.46 -4.24 -27.20
CA TYR A 83 24.76 -5.20 -26.36
C TYR A 83 25.14 -4.97 -24.90
N ILE A 84 24.16 -5.05 -24.02
CA ILE A 84 24.38 -4.91 -22.58
C ILE A 84 23.75 -6.12 -21.91
N ILE A 85 24.60 -6.96 -21.31
CA ILE A 85 24.17 -8.00 -20.38
C ILE A 85 24.21 -7.38 -18.99
N SER A 86 23.12 -7.46 -18.24
CA SER A 86 23.04 -6.94 -16.87
C SER A 86 22.63 -8.06 -15.96
N PHE A 87 23.50 -8.50 -15.06
CA PHE A 87 23.23 -9.60 -14.12
C PHE A 87 22.42 -9.14 -12.90
N ASP A 88 21.86 -10.08 -12.11
CA ASP A 88 21.21 -9.74 -10.85
C ASP A 88 22.26 -9.23 -9.85
N PRO A 89 22.00 -8.15 -9.10
CA PRO A 89 22.95 -7.69 -8.09
C PRO A 89 23.19 -8.76 -7.01
N ARG A 90 22.20 -9.63 -6.74
CA ARG A 90 22.33 -10.74 -5.80
C ARG A 90 23.28 -11.84 -6.30
N ASP A 91 23.52 -11.94 -7.61
CA ASP A 91 24.47 -12.92 -8.15
C ASP A 91 25.88 -12.70 -7.60
N LYS A 92 26.22 -11.48 -7.20
CA LYS A 92 27.50 -11.16 -6.54
C LYS A 92 27.65 -11.89 -5.22
N ASP A 93 26.63 -11.81 -4.36
CA ASP A 93 26.71 -12.32 -2.99
C ASP A 93 26.28 -13.78 -2.88
N GLU A 94 25.26 -14.19 -3.66
CA GLU A 94 24.63 -15.52 -3.56
C GLU A 94 25.22 -16.53 -4.56
N HIS A 95 25.77 -16.07 -5.68
CA HIS A 95 26.31 -16.91 -6.75
C HIS A 95 27.78 -16.60 -7.09
N HIS A 96 28.43 -15.77 -6.27
CA HIS A 96 29.84 -15.39 -6.38
C HIS A 96 30.25 -14.87 -7.76
N LEU A 97 29.35 -14.13 -8.43
CA LEU A 97 29.65 -13.48 -9.70
C LEU A 97 30.54 -12.26 -9.45
N THR A 98 31.80 -12.33 -9.87
CA THR A 98 32.75 -11.22 -9.84
C THR A 98 32.78 -10.48 -11.18
N GLY A 99 33.32 -9.25 -11.22
CA GLY A 99 33.54 -8.51 -12.47
C GLY A 99 34.40 -9.30 -13.46
N GLU A 100 35.43 -9.99 -12.97
CA GLU A 100 36.29 -10.86 -13.79
C GLU A 100 35.52 -12.06 -14.36
N LYS A 101 34.71 -12.76 -13.54
CA LYS A 101 33.90 -13.89 -14.01
C LYS A 101 32.89 -13.42 -15.06
N ALA A 102 32.20 -12.30 -14.83
CA ALA A 102 31.28 -11.71 -15.78
C ALA A 102 31.97 -11.31 -17.10
N GLN A 103 33.20 -10.79 -17.04
CA GLN A 103 34.01 -10.48 -18.22
C GLN A 103 34.33 -11.74 -19.04
N ILE A 104 34.71 -12.84 -18.39
CA ILE A 104 34.96 -14.14 -19.03
C ILE A 104 33.71 -14.64 -19.75
N LEU A 105 32.55 -14.59 -19.09
CA LEU A 105 31.27 -14.97 -19.67
C LEU A 105 30.88 -14.08 -20.86
N GLY A 106 31.14 -12.77 -20.76
CA GLY A 106 30.97 -11.83 -21.85
C GLY A 106 31.80 -12.17 -23.09
N LEU A 107 33.07 -12.51 -22.88
CA LEU A 107 33.98 -12.92 -23.95
C LEU A 107 33.56 -14.24 -24.60
N GLU A 108 33.13 -15.21 -23.80
CA GLU A 108 32.55 -16.46 -24.30
C GLU A 108 31.31 -16.18 -25.16
N PHE A 109 30.38 -15.35 -24.65
CA PHE A 109 29.15 -14.99 -25.33
C PHE A 109 29.42 -14.37 -26.71
N VAL A 110 30.37 -13.44 -26.80
CA VAL A 110 30.76 -12.82 -28.08
C VAL A 110 31.36 -13.84 -29.04
N LYS A 111 32.27 -14.68 -28.58
CA LYS A 111 32.94 -15.69 -29.44
C LYS A 111 31.94 -16.66 -30.04
N ASN A 112 30.95 -17.09 -29.26
CA ASN A 112 29.98 -18.09 -29.69
C ASN A 112 28.84 -17.49 -30.52
N HIS A 113 28.37 -16.29 -30.18
CA HIS A 113 27.10 -15.77 -30.71
C HIS A 113 27.24 -14.52 -31.59
N LEU A 114 28.41 -13.88 -31.61
CA LEU A 114 28.74 -12.75 -32.49
C LEU A 114 30.07 -13.00 -33.26
N PRO A 115 30.29 -14.20 -33.84
CA PRO A 115 31.59 -14.58 -34.37
C PRO A 115 32.03 -13.70 -35.54
N GLY A 116 33.33 -13.50 -35.70
CA GLY A 116 33.91 -12.76 -36.83
C GLY A 116 33.72 -11.23 -36.80
N HIS A 117 33.02 -10.66 -35.82
CA HIS A 117 33.02 -9.21 -35.60
C HIS A 117 34.26 -8.76 -34.81
N GLN A 118 34.70 -7.53 -35.06
CA GLN A 118 35.50 -6.78 -34.08
C GLN A 118 34.59 -6.41 -32.93
N ALA A 119 34.95 -6.81 -31.71
CA ALA A 119 34.16 -6.53 -30.52
C ALA A 119 35.02 -6.00 -29.38
N LEU A 120 34.54 -4.97 -28.72
CA LEU A 120 35.02 -4.51 -27.42
C LEU A 120 34.08 -5.03 -26.33
N VAL A 121 34.62 -5.82 -25.40
CA VAL A 121 33.88 -6.35 -24.25
C VAL A 121 34.40 -5.66 -23.00
N CYS A 122 33.52 -4.94 -22.30
CA CYS A 122 33.85 -4.23 -21.08
C CYS A 122 32.86 -4.57 -19.97
N THR A 123 33.37 -4.99 -18.83
CA THR A 123 32.57 -5.25 -17.63
C THR A 123 32.83 -4.18 -16.59
N HIS A 124 31.77 -3.73 -15.91
CA HIS A 124 31.87 -2.89 -14.71
C HIS A 124 30.85 -3.34 -13.66
N THR A 125 31.12 -3.01 -12.40
CA THR A 125 30.35 -3.49 -11.22
C THR A 125 29.55 -2.38 -10.54
N ASP A 126 29.65 -1.13 -11.04
CA ASP A 126 29.01 0.04 -10.45
C ASP A 126 27.55 0.26 -10.88
N GLY A 127 27.00 -0.60 -11.75
CA GLY A 127 25.57 -0.60 -12.06
C GLY A 127 25.05 0.69 -12.70
N HIS A 128 23.75 0.75 -13.02
CA HIS A 128 23.05 2.03 -13.13
C HIS A 128 22.56 2.45 -11.73
N ASN A 129 22.65 3.73 -11.35
CA ASN A 129 22.19 4.31 -10.08
C ASN A 129 22.77 3.65 -8.81
N GLY A 130 23.98 3.08 -8.87
CA GLY A 130 24.51 2.32 -7.72
C GLY A 130 23.69 1.07 -7.39
N SER A 131 22.94 0.53 -8.37
CA SER A 131 22.18 -0.72 -8.21
C SER A 131 23.05 -1.94 -7.85
N GLY A 132 24.37 -1.83 -8.02
CA GLY A 132 25.31 -2.93 -7.81
C GLY A 132 25.23 -4.01 -8.89
N ASN A 133 24.48 -3.78 -9.96
CA ASN A 133 24.39 -4.71 -11.08
C ASN A 133 25.74 -4.80 -11.79
N ILE A 134 26.21 -6.01 -12.02
CA ILE A 134 27.36 -6.25 -12.88
C ILE A 134 26.89 -6.18 -14.33
N HIS A 135 27.46 -5.25 -15.10
CA HIS A 135 27.13 -5.05 -16.50
C HIS A 135 28.29 -5.48 -17.39
N VAL A 136 27.98 -6.28 -18.40
CA VAL A 136 28.89 -6.57 -19.51
C VAL A 136 28.39 -5.84 -20.74
N HIS A 137 29.16 -4.85 -21.18
CA HIS A 137 28.95 -4.13 -22.41
C HIS A 137 29.75 -4.78 -23.54
N ILE A 138 29.07 -5.06 -24.64
CA ILE A 138 29.66 -5.66 -25.84
C ILE A 138 29.37 -4.70 -26.99
N ILE A 139 30.42 -4.08 -27.53
CA ILE A 139 30.31 -3.16 -28.67
C ILE A 139 30.94 -3.82 -29.87
N ILE A 140 30.15 -4.11 -30.90
CA ILE A 140 30.66 -4.67 -32.16
C ILE A 140 30.67 -3.61 -33.25
N ASN A 141 31.66 -3.66 -34.13
CA ASN A 141 31.57 -2.96 -35.41
C ASN A 141 30.35 -3.50 -36.18
N SER A 142 29.59 -2.62 -36.83
CA SER A 142 28.49 -3.04 -37.68
C SER A 142 29.01 -3.92 -38.81
N LEU A 143 30.25 -3.75 -39.29
CA LEU A 143 30.85 -4.68 -40.25
C LEU A 143 31.41 -5.94 -39.58
N ARG A 144 31.21 -7.09 -40.25
CA ARG A 144 31.91 -8.34 -39.91
C ARG A 144 33.32 -8.30 -40.50
N LYS A 145 34.33 -8.64 -39.69
CA LYS A 145 35.76 -8.68 -40.10
C LYS A 145 36.13 -9.99 -40.80
N LEU A 146 35.56 -11.10 -40.35
CA LEU A 146 35.89 -12.45 -40.84
C LEU A 146 34.65 -13.15 -41.40
N ASP A 147 34.83 -13.98 -42.43
CA ASP A 147 33.82 -14.95 -42.84
C ASP A 147 33.57 -15.93 -41.69
N ILE A 148 32.32 -16.38 -41.55
CA ILE A 148 31.91 -17.39 -40.58
C ILE A 148 31.13 -18.51 -41.26
N GLU A 149 31.10 -19.67 -40.64
CA GLU A 149 30.21 -20.75 -41.08
C GLU A 149 28.74 -20.39 -40.82
N PRO A 150 27.81 -20.81 -41.71
CA PRO A 150 26.37 -20.62 -41.50
C PRO A 150 25.90 -21.11 -40.15
N GLN A 151 25.08 -20.30 -39.48
CA GLN A 151 24.53 -20.58 -38.15
C GLN A 151 23.02 -20.75 -38.22
N SER A 152 22.42 -21.41 -37.23
CA SER A 152 20.96 -21.65 -37.17
C SER A 152 20.11 -20.37 -37.18
N TYR A 153 20.68 -19.24 -36.72
CA TYR A 153 20.03 -17.93 -36.68
C TYR A 153 20.32 -17.05 -37.91
N THR A 154 21.16 -17.50 -38.84
CA THR A 154 21.49 -16.74 -40.04
C THR A 154 20.38 -16.87 -41.08
N THR A 155 19.98 -15.74 -41.68
CA THR A 155 18.84 -15.72 -42.60
C THR A 155 19.26 -15.64 -44.06
N ARG A 156 20.44 -15.08 -44.32
CA ARG A 156 20.98 -14.85 -45.67
C ARG A 156 22.43 -15.31 -45.70
N SER A 157 22.88 -15.83 -46.85
CA SER A 157 24.28 -16.22 -47.04
C SER A 157 25.26 -15.04 -46.80
N ILE A 158 24.84 -13.81 -47.12
CA ILE A 158 25.64 -12.61 -46.88
C ILE A 158 25.81 -12.27 -45.39
N ASP A 159 24.94 -12.77 -44.50
CA ASP A 159 25.05 -12.51 -43.05
C ASP A 159 26.33 -13.14 -42.48
N CYS A 160 26.90 -14.12 -43.20
CA CYS A 160 28.08 -14.89 -42.82
C CYS A 160 29.38 -14.38 -43.47
N LYS A 161 29.33 -13.26 -44.22
CA LYS A 161 30.45 -12.77 -45.03
C LYS A 161 31.11 -11.53 -44.45
N ALA A 162 32.44 -11.47 -44.53
CA ALA A 162 33.24 -10.31 -44.19
C ALA A 162 32.84 -9.09 -45.04
N GLY A 163 32.88 -7.91 -44.43
CA GLY A 163 32.47 -6.65 -45.04
C GLY A 163 30.96 -6.44 -45.15
N TYR A 164 30.12 -7.38 -44.72
CA TYR A 164 28.67 -7.17 -44.60
C TYR A 164 28.28 -6.70 -43.20
N LYS A 165 27.15 -5.97 -43.15
CA LYS A 165 26.65 -5.38 -41.91
C LYS A 165 25.96 -6.42 -41.04
N HIS A 166 26.10 -6.28 -39.73
CA HIS A 166 25.41 -7.06 -38.73
C HIS A 166 23.90 -6.86 -38.88
N HIS A 167 23.21 -7.96 -39.08
CA HIS A 167 21.79 -7.98 -39.36
C HIS A 167 21.05 -8.66 -38.21
N LEU A 168 20.71 -7.87 -37.19
CA LEU A 168 19.96 -8.37 -36.04
C LEU A 168 18.46 -8.51 -36.39
N THR A 169 18.06 -9.71 -36.77
CA THR A 169 16.64 -10.06 -36.95
C THR A 169 15.97 -10.32 -35.60
N LYS A 170 14.62 -10.42 -35.58
CA LYS A 170 13.88 -10.79 -34.37
C LYS A 170 14.25 -12.19 -33.88
N ASP A 171 14.45 -13.13 -34.81
CA ASP A 171 14.79 -14.51 -34.46
C ASP A 171 16.24 -14.62 -33.99
N TYR A 172 17.15 -13.81 -34.55
CA TYR A 172 18.51 -13.71 -34.03
C TYR A 172 18.52 -13.10 -32.62
N LEU A 173 17.74 -12.04 -32.35
CA LEU A 173 17.63 -11.51 -31.00
C LEU A 173 17.07 -12.55 -30.01
N LYS A 174 16.03 -13.30 -30.38
CA LYS A 174 15.50 -14.40 -29.55
C LYS A 174 16.54 -15.48 -29.29
N TYR A 175 17.33 -15.84 -30.30
CA TYR A 175 18.46 -16.75 -30.14
C TYR A 175 19.46 -16.21 -29.10
N LEU A 176 19.89 -14.96 -29.21
CA LEU A 176 20.80 -14.35 -28.23
C LEU A 176 20.22 -14.33 -26.82
N GLN A 177 18.91 -14.07 -26.69
CA GLN A 177 18.21 -14.11 -25.40
C GLN A 177 18.17 -15.53 -24.83
N GLN A 178 17.87 -16.55 -25.65
CA GLN A 178 17.88 -17.95 -25.24
C GLN A 178 19.27 -18.40 -24.79
N GLU A 179 20.31 -18.03 -25.54
CA GLU A 179 21.67 -18.42 -25.19
C GLU A 179 22.16 -17.73 -23.92
N LEU A 180 21.73 -16.48 -23.65
CA LEU A 180 21.98 -15.85 -22.36
C LEU A 180 21.28 -16.60 -21.23
N MET A 181 20.03 -17.03 -21.42
CA MET A 181 19.33 -17.84 -20.42
C MET A 181 20.04 -19.17 -20.16
N ASN A 182 20.50 -19.85 -21.22
CA ASN A 182 21.26 -21.09 -21.12
C ASN A 182 22.59 -20.89 -20.38
N LEU A 183 23.30 -19.78 -20.67
CA LEU A 183 24.53 -19.40 -19.98
C LEU A 183 24.27 -19.18 -18.49
N CYS A 184 23.27 -18.37 -18.14
CA CYS A 184 22.94 -18.13 -16.73
C CYS A 184 22.52 -19.41 -16.01
N GLN A 185 21.72 -20.27 -16.65
CA GLN A 185 21.35 -21.55 -16.07
C GLN A 185 22.56 -22.46 -15.83
N ARG A 186 23.49 -22.53 -16.79
CA ARG A 186 24.74 -23.30 -16.67
C ARG A 186 25.61 -22.79 -15.53
N GLU A 187 25.71 -21.48 -15.39
CA GLU A 187 26.51 -20.81 -14.36
C GLU A 187 25.80 -20.69 -13.00
N ASN A 188 24.57 -21.21 -12.89
CA ASN A 188 23.70 -21.10 -11.72
C ASN A 188 23.49 -19.64 -11.28
N LEU A 189 23.15 -18.76 -12.23
CA LEU A 189 22.86 -17.34 -12.01
C LEU A 189 21.36 -17.05 -12.10
N TYR A 190 20.93 -15.98 -11.46
CA TYR A 190 19.53 -15.53 -11.50
C TYR A 190 19.09 -15.12 -12.90
N GLN A 191 18.18 -15.90 -13.47
CA GLN A 191 17.64 -15.68 -14.81
C GLN A 191 16.14 -15.36 -14.80
N VAL A 192 15.74 -14.41 -15.65
CA VAL A 192 14.32 -14.16 -15.99
C VAL A 192 14.01 -14.73 -17.37
N ASP A 193 12.77 -15.10 -17.63
CA ASP A 193 12.35 -15.41 -18.99
C ASP A 193 12.46 -14.15 -19.89
N LEU A 194 13.35 -14.21 -20.87
CA LEU A 194 13.59 -13.12 -21.84
C LEU A 194 12.75 -13.25 -23.12
N LEU A 195 12.11 -14.40 -23.33
CA LEU A 195 11.35 -14.70 -24.54
C LEU A 195 9.87 -14.37 -24.37
N SER A 196 9.33 -14.58 -23.18
CA SER A 196 7.94 -14.23 -22.88
C SER A 196 7.78 -12.73 -22.61
N PRO A 197 6.64 -12.13 -23.01
CA PRO A 197 6.36 -10.75 -22.63
C PRO A 197 6.20 -10.63 -21.11
N ALA A 198 6.74 -9.54 -20.54
CA ALA A 198 6.69 -9.31 -19.09
C ALA A 198 5.24 -9.22 -18.56
N GLN A 199 4.99 -9.94 -17.46
CA GLN A 199 3.74 -9.89 -16.68
C GLN A 199 3.35 -8.47 -16.29
N ARG A 200 4.34 -7.70 -15.82
CA ARG A 200 4.26 -6.28 -15.55
C ARG A 200 5.39 -5.58 -16.29
N LYS A 201 5.03 -4.71 -17.23
CA LYS A 201 5.97 -4.04 -18.12
C LYS A 201 6.14 -2.58 -17.73
N ILE A 202 7.35 -2.21 -17.30
CA ILE A 202 7.75 -0.81 -17.09
C ILE A 202 8.80 -0.48 -18.16
N THR A 203 8.53 0.54 -18.97
CA THR A 203 9.48 1.00 -19.99
C THR A 203 10.51 1.94 -19.38
N GLU A 204 11.72 2.02 -19.96
CA GLU A 204 12.77 2.96 -19.52
C GLU A 204 12.27 4.42 -19.43
N ALA A 205 11.50 4.87 -20.43
CA ALA A 205 10.88 6.20 -20.40
C ALA A 205 9.88 6.39 -19.23
N GLU A 206 9.19 5.32 -18.83
CA GLU A 206 8.26 5.36 -17.69
C GLU A 206 9.01 5.33 -16.36
N TYR A 207 10.07 4.52 -16.26
CA TYR A 207 10.97 4.51 -15.10
C TYR A 207 11.57 5.89 -14.83
N TRP A 208 12.11 6.54 -15.87
CA TRP A 208 12.67 7.89 -15.75
C TRP A 208 11.61 8.96 -15.49
N LEU A 209 10.40 8.79 -16.04
CA LEU A 209 9.27 9.67 -15.70
C LEU A 209 8.91 9.55 -14.21
N GLN A 210 8.88 8.32 -13.67
CA GLN A 210 8.63 8.09 -12.26
C GLN A 210 9.71 8.74 -11.39
N LYS A 211 11.00 8.51 -11.69
CA LYS A 211 12.11 9.08 -10.94
C LYS A 211 12.09 10.62 -10.93
N ARG A 212 11.82 11.25 -12.07
CA ARG A 212 11.73 12.72 -12.14
C ARG A 212 10.53 13.26 -11.38
N GLY A 213 9.35 12.68 -11.58
CA GLY A 213 8.14 13.10 -10.86
C GLY A 213 8.25 12.88 -9.35
N GLN A 214 8.93 11.82 -8.92
CA GLN A 214 9.21 11.57 -7.50
C GLN A 214 10.11 12.66 -6.92
N LYS A 215 11.19 13.03 -7.62
CA LYS A 215 12.10 14.10 -7.18
C LYS A 215 11.38 15.45 -7.10
N GLU A 216 10.59 15.80 -8.11
CA GLU A 216 9.79 17.04 -8.10
C GLU A 216 8.80 17.06 -6.93
N LEU A 217 8.18 15.92 -6.61
CA LEU A 217 7.29 15.78 -5.46
C LEU A 217 8.04 15.92 -4.13
N GLU A 218 9.22 15.32 -4.02
CA GLU A 218 10.09 15.46 -2.84
C GLU A 218 10.51 16.92 -2.61
N ASP A 219 10.94 17.63 -3.66
CA ASP A 219 11.31 19.05 -3.58
C ASP A 219 10.12 19.92 -3.10
N ILE A 220 8.89 19.62 -3.55
CA ILE A 220 7.66 20.30 -3.10
C ILE A 220 7.34 19.93 -1.64
N ASN A 221 7.46 18.65 -1.28
CA ASN A 221 7.16 18.17 0.05
C ASN A 221 8.13 18.72 1.10
N GLU A 222 9.40 18.90 0.74
CA GLU A 222 10.39 19.58 1.59
C GLU A 222 9.96 21.01 1.91
N GLN A 223 9.40 21.74 0.93
CA GLN A 223 8.86 23.10 1.15
C GLN A 223 7.63 23.07 2.06
N ILE A 224 6.69 22.14 1.84
CA ILE A 224 5.50 21.98 2.69
C ILE A 224 5.90 21.72 4.14
N ILE A 225 6.89 20.86 4.37
CA ILE A 225 7.42 20.55 5.70
C ILE A 225 8.11 21.78 6.31
N ALA A 226 8.89 22.53 5.52
CA ALA A 226 9.53 23.76 5.97
C ALA A 226 8.51 24.83 6.40
N ASP A 227 7.34 24.86 5.75
CA ASP A 227 6.20 25.72 6.09
C ASP A 227 5.37 25.18 7.28
N GLY A 228 5.79 24.09 7.93
CA GLY A 228 5.13 23.50 9.09
C GLY A 228 3.87 22.70 8.77
N MET A 229 3.67 22.32 7.51
CA MET A 229 2.55 21.51 7.05
C MET A 229 2.96 20.06 6.76
N ASN A 230 1.99 19.14 6.74
CA ASN A 230 2.22 17.74 6.40
C ASN A 230 1.89 17.49 4.92
N PRO A 231 2.81 16.90 4.13
CA PRO A 231 2.54 16.48 2.76
C PRO A 231 1.35 15.52 2.65
N MET A 232 0.47 15.77 1.68
CA MET A 232 -0.68 14.89 1.41
C MET A 232 -0.29 13.65 0.61
N GLU A 233 0.69 13.78 -0.30
CA GLU A 233 1.20 12.69 -1.13
C GLU A 233 2.72 12.61 -1.02
N THR A 234 3.25 11.42 -0.78
CA THR A 234 4.70 11.18 -0.65
C THR A 234 5.29 10.36 -1.78
N THR A 235 4.43 9.78 -2.63
CA THR A 235 4.83 8.84 -3.67
C THR A 235 4.22 9.24 -5.00
N PHE A 236 5.08 9.58 -5.96
CA PHE A 236 4.66 9.90 -7.30
C PHE A 236 4.24 8.65 -8.07
N GLN A 237 3.04 8.70 -8.66
CA GLN A 237 2.51 7.60 -9.46
C GLN A 237 2.38 8.01 -10.93
N THR A 238 2.97 7.21 -11.83
CA THR A 238 2.71 7.41 -13.26
C THR A 238 1.28 7.01 -13.61
N ARG A 239 0.68 7.64 -14.62
CA ARG A 239 -0.66 7.28 -15.11
C ARG A 239 -0.79 5.80 -15.50
N LYS A 240 0.28 5.19 -16.01
CA LYS A 240 0.30 3.75 -16.30
C LYS A 240 0.33 2.93 -15.01
N GLN A 241 1.09 3.36 -14.02
CA GLN A 241 1.15 2.73 -12.71
C GLN A 241 -0.20 2.83 -11.97
N PHE A 242 -0.91 3.95 -12.10
CA PHE A 242 -2.28 4.10 -11.62
C PHE A 242 -3.21 3.05 -12.20
N VAL A 243 -3.23 2.91 -13.53
CA VAL A 243 -4.05 1.89 -14.20
C VAL A 243 -3.66 0.48 -13.77
N ARG A 244 -2.37 0.17 -13.64
CA ARG A 244 -1.94 -1.17 -13.15
C ARG A 244 -2.50 -1.47 -11.76
N ASN A 245 -2.38 -0.53 -10.83
CA ASN A 245 -2.87 -0.74 -9.46
C ASN A 245 -4.39 -0.94 -9.45
N ALA A 246 -5.14 -0.07 -10.12
CA ALA A 246 -6.59 -0.15 -10.22
C ALA A 246 -7.05 -1.47 -10.85
N VAL A 247 -6.42 -1.89 -11.96
CA VAL A 247 -6.76 -3.15 -12.62
C VAL A 247 -6.47 -4.34 -11.72
N SER A 248 -5.28 -4.41 -11.11
CA SER A 248 -4.91 -5.52 -10.22
C SER A 248 -5.87 -5.67 -9.05
N GLU A 249 -6.31 -4.55 -8.47
CA GLU A 249 -7.23 -4.55 -7.34
C GLU A 249 -8.65 -4.99 -7.74
N ILE A 250 -9.22 -4.42 -8.81
CA ILE A 250 -10.58 -4.80 -9.21
C ILE A 250 -10.60 -6.23 -9.76
N SER A 251 -9.56 -6.65 -10.48
CA SER A 251 -9.52 -7.97 -11.08
C SER A 251 -9.45 -9.11 -10.06
N SER A 252 -9.01 -8.85 -8.82
CA SER A 252 -8.94 -9.90 -7.79
C SER A 252 -10.30 -10.37 -7.28
N SER A 253 -11.37 -9.58 -7.49
CA SER A 253 -12.73 -9.93 -7.07
C SER A 253 -13.75 -9.93 -8.20
N ALA A 254 -13.42 -9.31 -9.35
CA ALA A 254 -14.36 -9.26 -10.46
C ALA A 254 -14.63 -10.66 -11.03
N ILE A 255 -15.90 -10.97 -11.28
CA ILE A 255 -16.35 -12.29 -11.76
C ILE A 255 -16.69 -12.32 -13.25
N SER A 256 -16.75 -11.16 -13.90
CA SER A 256 -16.99 -11.02 -15.34
C SER A 256 -16.38 -9.74 -15.88
N PHE A 257 -16.36 -9.58 -17.22
CA PHE A 257 -15.87 -8.35 -17.85
C PHE A 257 -16.78 -7.15 -17.54
N GLU A 258 -18.10 -7.34 -17.53
CA GLU A 258 -19.07 -6.29 -17.23
C GLU A 258 -18.95 -5.81 -15.78
N ASP A 259 -18.75 -6.76 -14.85
CA ASP A 259 -18.51 -6.49 -13.44
C ASP A 259 -17.20 -5.72 -13.24
N PHE A 260 -16.12 -6.21 -13.84
CA PHE A 260 -14.81 -5.56 -13.87
C PHE A 260 -14.88 -4.13 -14.42
N GLN A 261 -15.58 -3.94 -15.55
CA GLN A 261 -15.75 -2.64 -16.18
C GLN A 261 -16.51 -1.66 -15.28
N SER A 262 -17.58 -2.13 -14.63
CA SER A 262 -18.42 -1.32 -13.74
C SER A 262 -17.62 -0.88 -12.51
N GLN A 263 -16.96 -1.82 -11.83
CA GLN A 263 -16.16 -1.53 -10.64
C GLN A 263 -14.97 -0.60 -10.93
N LEU A 264 -14.27 -0.79 -12.06
CA LEU A 264 -13.19 0.11 -12.48
C LEU A 264 -13.68 1.54 -12.70
N PHE A 265 -14.84 1.69 -13.33
CA PHE A 265 -15.41 3.01 -13.58
C PHE A 265 -15.93 3.65 -12.28
N GLU A 266 -16.64 2.90 -11.44
CA GLU A 266 -17.18 3.41 -10.19
C GLU A 266 -16.08 3.90 -9.25
N LYS A 267 -15.06 3.06 -9.00
CA LYS A 267 -14.01 3.36 -8.03
C LYS A 267 -12.91 4.28 -8.57
N TYR A 268 -12.47 4.05 -9.80
CA TYR A 268 -11.27 4.71 -10.36
C TYR A 268 -11.56 5.64 -11.55
N LYS A 269 -12.80 5.70 -12.02
CA LYS A 269 -13.20 6.45 -13.23
C LYS A 269 -12.39 6.05 -14.47
N ILE A 270 -11.89 4.80 -14.49
CA ILE A 270 -11.17 4.22 -15.62
C ILE A 270 -12.18 3.56 -16.55
N HIS A 271 -12.16 3.92 -17.83
CA HIS A 271 -12.95 3.20 -18.83
C HIS A 271 -12.10 2.09 -19.44
N VAL A 272 -12.62 0.87 -19.47
CA VAL A 272 -12.00 -0.25 -20.20
C VAL A 272 -12.82 -0.58 -21.45
N LYS A 273 -12.12 -0.92 -22.53
CA LYS A 273 -12.75 -1.48 -23.72
C LYS A 273 -11.91 -2.58 -24.32
N GLU A 274 -12.57 -3.48 -25.04
CA GLU A 274 -11.92 -4.41 -25.94
C GLU A 274 -11.75 -3.77 -27.33
N ASN A 275 -10.56 -3.89 -27.91
CA ASN A 275 -10.32 -3.53 -29.31
C ASN A 275 -9.32 -4.50 -29.94
N ARG A 276 -9.72 -5.17 -31.03
CA ARG A 276 -8.92 -6.18 -31.76
C ARG A 276 -8.37 -7.29 -30.84
N GLY A 277 -9.23 -7.83 -29.95
CA GLY A 277 -8.87 -8.91 -29.04
C GLY A 277 -7.96 -8.51 -27.89
N ARG A 278 -7.89 -7.21 -27.54
CA ARG A 278 -7.05 -6.70 -26.47
C ARG A 278 -7.79 -5.70 -25.61
N TYR A 279 -7.44 -5.65 -24.33
CA TYR A 279 -7.96 -4.63 -23.44
C TYR A 279 -7.18 -3.33 -23.55
N SER A 280 -7.90 -2.23 -23.37
CA SER A 280 -7.38 -0.87 -23.41
C SER A 280 -8.10 -0.03 -22.37
N TYR A 281 -7.34 0.78 -21.63
CA TYR A 281 -7.80 1.52 -20.46
C TYR A 281 -7.66 3.02 -20.66
N LEU A 282 -8.71 3.79 -20.37
CA LEU A 282 -8.70 5.24 -20.38
C LEU A 282 -8.57 5.75 -18.95
N HIS A 283 -7.39 6.30 -18.63
CA HIS A 283 -7.17 7.01 -17.38
C HIS A 283 -8.02 8.30 -17.35
N PRO A 284 -8.59 8.70 -16.20
CA PRO A 284 -9.49 9.87 -16.11
C PRO A 284 -8.85 11.17 -16.66
N GLU A 285 -7.57 11.38 -16.40
CA GLU A 285 -6.80 12.54 -16.88
C GLU A 285 -6.14 12.37 -18.27
N ARG A 286 -6.61 11.43 -19.10
CA ARG A 286 -5.97 11.13 -20.38
C ARG A 286 -7.00 11.05 -21.51
N GLU A 287 -6.68 11.64 -22.65
CA GLU A 287 -7.55 11.59 -23.84
C GLU A 287 -7.45 10.25 -24.61
N LYS A 288 -6.27 9.63 -24.57
CA LYS A 288 -5.97 8.40 -25.34
C LYS A 288 -5.91 7.18 -24.44
N TYR A 289 -6.43 6.07 -24.92
CA TYR A 289 -6.35 4.79 -24.23
C TYR A 289 -4.90 4.29 -24.09
N ILE A 290 -4.66 3.58 -23.00
CA ILE A 290 -3.44 2.83 -22.69
C ILE A 290 -3.73 1.35 -22.97
N SER A 291 -2.99 0.74 -23.89
CA SER A 291 -3.18 -0.69 -24.21
C SER A 291 -2.68 -1.59 -23.07
N GLY A 292 -3.41 -2.67 -22.77
CA GLY A 292 -3.02 -3.69 -21.80
C GLY A 292 -1.61 -4.24 -22.02
N ARG A 293 -1.27 -4.59 -23.26
CA ARG A 293 0.10 -4.97 -23.66
C ARG A 293 1.20 -3.98 -23.24
N SER A 294 0.89 -2.68 -23.16
CA SER A 294 1.87 -1.67 -22.74
C SER A 294 2.08 -1.64 -21.22
N LEU A 295 1.17 -2.23 -20.46
CA LEU A 295 1.19 -2.37 -19.01
C LEU A 295 1.77 -3.73 -18.58
N GLY A 296 1.60 -4.78 -19.38
CA GLY A 296 2.09 -6.14 -19.14
C GLY A 296 1.02 -7.20 -19.45
N THR A 297 1.38 -8.48 -19.50
CA THR A 297 0.41 -9.55 -19.84
C THR A 297 -0.68 -9.72 -18.78
N ASN A 298 -0.41 -9.36 -17.53
CA ASN A 298 -1.41 -9.44 -16.44
C ASN A 298 -2.53 -8.39 -16.58
N PHE A 299 -2.41 -7.50 -17.57
CA PHE A 299 -3.36 -6.41 -17.82
C PHE A 299 -3.95 -6.53 -19.23
N ASP A 300 -3.85 -7.69 -19.87
CA ASP A 300 -4.49 -7.95 -21.16
C ASP A 300 -5.60 -9.00 -21.01
N LYS A 301 -6.40 -9.12 -22.07
CA LYS A 301 -7.67 -9.88 -22.07
C LYS A 301 -7.53 -11.30 -21.53
N ASP A 302 -6.59 -12.08 -22.09
CA ASP A 302 -6.51 -13.52 -21.80
C ASP A 302 -6.23 -13.81 -20.31
N TYR A 303 -5.34 -13.04 -19.68
CA TYR A 303 -5.06 -13.19 -18.26
C TYR A 303 -6.26 -12.84 -17.39
N LEU A 304 -6.92 -11.73 -17.71
CA LEU A 304 -8.04 -11.23 -16.91
C LEU A 304 -9.28 -12.10 -17.04
N LEU A 305 -9.56 -12.64 -18.23
CA LEU A 305 -10.66 -13.60 -18.41
C LEU A 305 -10.49 -14.85 -17.55
N ASN A 306 -9.28 -15.44 -17.55
CA ASN A 306 -8.99 -16.61 -16.71
C ASN A 306 -9.18 -16.29 -15.21
N LEU A 307 -8.82 -15.07 -14.80
CA LEU A 307 -8.99 -14.62 -13.41
C LEU A 307 -10.47 -14.45 -13.06
N PHE A 308 -11.27 -13.89 -13.95
CA PHE A 308 -12.72 -13.75 -13.76
C PHE A 308 -13.41 -15.10 -13.66
N GLU A 309 -13.04 -16.07 -14.51
CA GLU A 309 -13.54 -17.43 -14.44
C GLU A 309 -13.21 -18.09 -13.09
N ALA A 310 -11.98 -17.94 -12.60
CA ALA A 310 -11.58 -18.45 -11.30
C ALA A 310 -12.38 -17.80 -10.15
N ASN A 311 -12.58 -16.48 -10.20
CA ASN A 311 -13.37 -15.76 -9.20
C ASN A 311 -14.84 -16.18 -9.21
N ALA A 312 -15.43 -16.35 -10.40
CA ALA A 312 -16.81 -16.81 -10.56
C ALA A 312 -17.00 -18.21 -9.96
N LEU A 313 -16.06 -19.14 -10.21
CA LEU A 313 -16.07 -20.48 -9.62
C LEU A 313 -15.95 -20.44 -8.09
N ALA A 314 -15.08 -19.59 -7.56
CA ALA A 314 -14.94 -19.42 -6.11
C ALA A 314 -16.24 -18.88 -5.48
N ALA A 315 -16.85 -17.85 -6.09
CA ALA A 315 -18.11 -17.28 -5.63
C ALA A 315 -19.26 -18.31 -5.65
N GLU A 316 -19.35 -19.13 -6.69
CA GLU A 316 -20.33 -20.23 -6.74
C GLU A 316 -20.11 -21.28 -5.65
N GLN A 317 -18.85 -21.61 -5.34
CA GLN A 317 -18.53 -22.56 -4.28
C GLN A 317 -18.89 -22.00 -2.90
N GLU A 318 -18.57 -20.74 -2.64
CA GLU A 318 -18.97 -20.07 -1.40
C GLU A 318 -20.50 -20.02 -1.26
N GLU A 319 -21.22 -19.70 -2.33
CA GLU A 319 -22.68 -19.66 -2.31
C GLU A 319 -23.29 -21.05 -2.08
N LYS A 320 -22.74 -22.10 -2.71
CA LYS A 320 -23.16 -23.49 -2.44
C LYS A 320 -22.88 -23.91 -0.99
N GLN A 321 -21.76 -23.47 -0.41
CA GLN A 321 -21.45 -23.71 1.00
C GLN A 321 -22.45 -22.97 1.91
N ARG A 322 -22.81 -21.72 1.58
CA ARG A 322 -23.84 -20.96 2.31
C ARG A 322 -25.21 -21.62 2.23
N GLN A 323 -25.61 -22.11 1.06
CA GLN A 323 -26.91 -22.77 0.83
C GLN A 323 -27.01 -24.18 1.46
N THR A 324 -25.88 -24.84 1.70
CA THR A 324 -25.86 -26.16 2.36
C THR A 324 -25.67 -26.09 3.88
N MET A 325 -25.42 -24.91 4.44
CA MET A 325 -25.47 -24.71 5.89
C MET A 325 -26.93 -24.74 6.39
N PRO A 326 -27.26 -25.57 7.40
CA PRO A 326 -28.57 -25.51 8.03
C PRO A 326 -28.81 -24.13 8.65
N ASP A 327 -30.00 -23.57 8.44
CA ASP A 327 -30.41 -22.28 9.02
C ASP A 327 -30.48 -22.40 10.55
N TYR A 328 -29.39 -22.03 11.20
CA TYR A 328 -29.28 -22.06 12.65
C TYR A 328 -30.02 -20.89 13.33
N HIS A 329 -30.57 -19.93 12.56
CA HIS A 329 -31.54 -18.97 13.09
C HIS A 329 -32.92 -19.62 13.29
N ALA A 330 -33.27 -20.62 12.48
CA ALA A 330 -34.51 -21.40 12.63
C ALA A 330 -34.39 -22.54 13.67
N ASP A 331 -33.24 -23.23 13.71
CA ASP A 331 -32.91 -24.20 14.76
C ASP A 331 -31.53 -23.91 15.38
N PRO A 332 -31.47 -23.26 16.55
CA PRO A 332 -30.21 -22.94 17.22
C PRO A 332 -29.32 -24.17 17.41
N ILE A 333 -29.88 -25.38 17.58
CA ILE A 333 -29.08 -26.59 17.81
C ILE A 333 -28.24 -26.96 16.59
N ALA A 334 -28.65 -26.57 15.37
CA ALA A 334 -27.92 -26.84 14.15
C ALA A 334 -26.48 -26.28 14.20
N ILE A 335 -26.25 -25.14 14.86
CA ILE A 335 -24.93 -24.50 15.01
C ILE A 335 -23.89 -25.41 15.68
N LEU A 336 -24.31 -26.43 16.43
CA LEU A 336 -23.41 -27.36 17.10
C LEU A 336 -22.79 -28.40 16.16
N PHE A 337 -23.39 -28.56 14.97
CA PHE A 337 -22.99 -29.54 13.96
C PHE A 337 -22.41 -28.91 12.69
N ILE A 338 -22.54 -27.58 12.54
CA ILE A 338 -21.93 -26.79 11.46
C ILE A 338 -20.42 -26.67 11.71
N ARG A 339 -19.60 -26.85 10.68
CA ARG A 339 -18.15 -26.59 10.78
C ARG A 339 -17.90 -25.09 10.88
N SER A 340 -17.03 -24.69 11.79
CA SER A 340 -16.54 -23.32 11.92
C SER A 340 -15.02 -23.30 11.82
N ASP A 341 -14.49 -22.23 11.25
CA ASP A 341 -13.05 -21.95 11.21
C ASP A 341 -12.58 -21.17 12.45
N LEU A 342 -13.49 -20.70 13.32
CA LEU A 342 -13.15 -20.01 14.56
C LEU A 342 -12.79 -21.03 15.65
N ARG A 343 -11.60 -20.89 16.23
CA ARG A 343 -11.08 -21.87 17.18
C ARG A 343 -11.96 -22.02 18.42
N LEU A 344 -12.46 -20.92 18.98
CA LEU A 344 -13.35 -20.91 20.13
C LEU A 344 -14.67 -21.63 19.85
N VAL A 345 -15.22 -21.48 18.64
CA VAL A 345 -16.46 -22.17 18.24
C VAL A 345 -16.22 -23.67 18.18
N VAL A 346 -15.10 -24.10 17.59
CA VAL A 346 -14.70 -25.51 17.53
C VAL A 346 -14.54 -26.09 18.95
N ASP A 347 -13.86 -25.36 19.84
CA ASP A 347 -13.67 -25.78 21.24
C ASP A 347 -15.01 -25.92 21.98
N LEU A 348 -15.91 -24.94 21.85
CA LEU A 348 -17.25 -24.99 22.43
C LEU A 348 -18.06 -26.18 21.91
N GLN A 349 -18.07 -26.40 20.58
CA GLN A 349 -18.76 -27.53 19.97
C GLN A 349 -18.22 -28.88 20.48
N ASN A 350 -16.89 -29.01 20.60
CA ASN A 350 -16.25 -30.22 21.10
C ASN A 350 -16.58 -30.46 22.57
N CYS A 351 -16.53 -29.43 23.42
CA CYS A 351 -16.93 -29.50 24.82
C CYS A 351 -18.41 -29.92 24.95
N ILE A 352 -19.32 -29.34 24.15
CA ILE A 352 -20.73 -29.69 24.15
C ILE A 352 -20.94 -31.16 23.73
N LYS A 353 -20.26 -31.62 22.67
CA LYS A 353 -20.31 -33.03 22.23
C LYS A 353 -19.78 -33.98 23.30
N ALA A 354 -18.68 -33.63 23.97
CA ALA A 354 -18.12 -34.42 25.06
C ALA A 354 -19.09 -34.53 26.25
N GLN A 355 -19.75 -33.41 26.61
CA GLN A 355 -20.79 -33.37 27.65
C GLN A 355 -22.06 -34.16 27.30
N GLN A 356 -22.30 -34.46 26.02
CA GLN A 356 -23.44 -35.29 25.57
C GLN A 356 -23.15 -36.81 25.55
N SER A 357 -21.89 -37.23 25.73
CA SER A 357 -21.54 -38.66 25.69
C SER A 357 -22.09 -39.46 26.89
N ARG A 358 -22.25 -40.78 26.68
CA ARG A 358 -23.18 -41.77 27.31
C ARG A 358 -23.41 -41.75 28.84
N ALA A 359 -22.57 -41.10 29.64
CA ALA A 359 -22.70 -41.04 31.11
C ALA A 359 -23.50 -39.83 31.63
N TYR A 360 -23.66 -38.77 30.81
CA TYR A 360 -24.28 -37.50 31.25
C TYR A 360 -25.65 -37.20 30.59
N ALA A 361 -25.99 -37.96 29.54
CA ALA A 361 -27.22 -37.79 28.74
C ALA A 361 -28.53 -37.90 29.54
N GLN A 362 -28.54 -38.52 30.72
CA GLN A 362 -29.75 -38.63 31.56
C GLN A 362 -30.09 -37.34 32.34
N LYS A 363 -29.25 -36.29 32.32
CA LYS A 363 -29.45 -35.08 33.16
C LYS A 363 -29.45 -33.73 32.44
N VAL A 364 -29.07 -33.64 31.16
CA VAL A 364 -29.04 -32.34 30.46
C VAL A 364 -30.45 -31.97 30.01
N LYS A 365 -31.03 -30.93 30.61
CA LYS A 365 -32.31 -30.35 30.15
C LYS A 365 -32.12 -29.76 28.75
N ILE A 366 -33.08 -29.99 27.85
CA ILE A 366 -33.09 -29.44 26.47
C ILE A 366 -32.87 -27.93 26.45
N SER A 367 -33.40 -27.22 27.46
CA SER A 367 -33.21 -25.78 27.63
C SER A 367 -31.73 -25.37 27.83
N ASN A 368 -30.91 -26.21 28.47
CA ASN A 368 -29.49 -25.95 28.65
C ASN A 368 -28.74 -26.08 27.32
N LEU A 369 -29.06 -27.10 26.51
CA LEU A 369 -28.47 -27.28 25.20
C LEU A 369 -28.80 -26.13 24.25
N GLN A 370 -30.04 -25.64 24.28
CA GLN A 370 -30.43 -24.46 23.51
C GLN A 370 -29.67 -23.19 23.95
N GLN A 371 -29.40 -23.01 25.24
CA GLN A 371 -28.61 -21.89 25.74
C GLN A 371 -27.14 -21.98 25.29
N MET A 372 -26.55 -23.18 25.32
CA MET A 372 -25.19 -23.40 24.82
C MET A 372 -25.10 -23.13 23.31
N ALA A 373 -26.07 -23.65 22.55
CA ALA A 373 -26.21 -23.38 21.11
C ALA A 373 -26.32 -21.88 20.79
N LYS A 374 -27.19 -21.14 21.50
CA LYS A 374 -27.28 -19.68 21.36
C LYS A 374 -25.97 -18.96 21.65
N THR A 375 -25.21 -19.46 22.63
CA THR A 375 -23.88 -18.90 22.94
C THR A 375 -22.91 -19.16 21.79
N VAL A 376 -22.88 -20.39 21.24
CA VAL A 376 -22.03 -20.72 20.08
C VAL A 376 -22.38 -19.86 18.86
N ALA A 377 -23.68 -19.67 18.58
CA ALA A 377 -24.14 -18.79 17.50
C ALA A 377 -23.67 -17.33 17.71
N TYR A 378 -23.82 -16.79 18.92
CA TYR A 378 -23.35 -15.45 19.24
C TYR A 378 -21.84 -15.28 19.02
N ILE A 379 -21.03 -16.27 19.43
CA ILE A 379 -19.58 -16.26 19.22
C ILE A 379 -19.23 -16.32 17.72
N GLN A 380 -19.94 -17.14 16.96
CA GLN A 380 -19.79 -17.25 15.50
C GLN A 380 -20.13 -15.94 14.79
N GLU A 381 -21.30 -15.37 15.08
CA GLU A 381 -21.79 -14.14 14.44
C GLU A 381 -20.92 -12.92 14.73
N ASN A 382 -20.35 -12.85 15.94
CA ASN A 382 -19.46 -11.75 16.34
C ASN A 382 -17.98 -12.02 16.01
N GLY A 383 -17.64 -13.16 15.40
CA GLY A 383 -16.30 -13.45 14.91
C GLY A 383 -15.24 -13.61 16.00
N PHE A 384 -15.61 -14.09 17.19
CA PHE A 384 -14.64 -14.27 18.28
C PHE A 384 -13.83 -15.56 18.07
N ASP A 385 -12.59 -15.43 17.57
CA ASP A 385 -11.71 -16.56 17.29
C ASP A 385 -11.20 -17.27 18.55
N THR A 386 -10.90 -16.53 19.63
CA THR A 386 -10.38 -17.10 20.90
C THR A 386 -11.10 -16.54 22.13
N ARG A 387 -10.98 -17.23 23.27
CA ARG A 387 -11.55 -16.78 24.56
C ARG A 387 -10.92 -15.46 25.02
N GLU A 388 -9.63 -15.28 24.73
CA GLU A 388 -8.85 -14.09 25.02
C GLU A 388 -9.35 -12.89 24.20
N ASN A 389 -9.71 -13.10 22.92
CA ASN A 389 -10.32 -12.04 22.11
C ASN A 389 -11.65 -11.58 22.70
N LEU A 390 -12.52 -12.52 23.10
CA LEU A 390 -13.78 -12.21 23.77
C LEU A 390 -13.55 -11.43 25.08
N GLN A 391 -12.58 -11.86 25.90
CA GLN A 391 -12.26 -11.21 27.17
C GLN A 391 -11.74 -9.78 26.98
N THR A 392 -10.81 -9.61 26.03
CA THR A 392 -10.20 -8.30 25.74
C THR A 392 -11.26 -7.30 25.26
N THR A 393 -12.19 -7.75 24.42
CA THR A 393 -13.33 -6.92 23.98
C THR A 393 -14.22 -6.55 25.16
N TYR A 394 -14.56 -7.50 26.04
CA TYR A 394 -15.33 -7.21 27.25
C TYR A 394 -14.67 -6.17 28.16
N ASP A 395 -13.36 -6.28 28.39
CA ASP A 395 -12.61 -5.35 29.24
C ASP A 395 -12.56 -3.94 28.62
N SER A 396 -12.34 -3.85 27.30
CA SER A 396 -12.35 -2.60 26.54
C SER A 396 -13.72 -1.90 26.62
N ILE A 397 -14.81 -2.62 26.35
CA ILE A 397 -16.18 -2.08 26.41
C ILE A 397 -16.53 -1.64 27.84
N THR A 398 -16.05 -2.36 28.86
CA THR A 398 -16.24 -1.98 30.26
C THR A 398 -15.57 -0.64 30.57
N LEU A 399 -14.35 -0.40 30.09
CA LEU A 399 -13.66 0.89 30.23
C LEU A 399 -14.42 2.03 29.52
N GLN A 400 -14.87 1.79 28.29
CA GLN A 400 -15.65 2.78 27.52
C GLN A 400 -16.98 3.13 28.19
N MET A 401 -17.66 2.13 28.78
CA MET A 401 -18.88 2.36 29.57
C MET A 401 -18.61 3.26 30.79
N HIS A 402 -17.51 3.03 31.52
CA HIS A 402 -17.14 3.84 32.68
C HIS A 402 -16.82 5.29 32.28
N ASP A 403 -16.06 5.49 31.20
CA ASP A 403 -15.75 6.82 30.66
C ASP A 403 -17.01 7.58 30.20
N ALA A 404 -17.90 6.90 29.46
CA ALA A 404 -19.16 7.50 29.02
C ALA A 404 -20.07 7.89 30.20
N ARG A 405 -20.11 7.06 31.26
CA ARG A 405 -20.83 7.37 32.51
C ARG A 405 -20.25 8.59 33.20
N GLN A 406 -18.92 8.68 33.27
CA GLN A 406 -18.24 9.81 33.92
C GLN A 406 -18.49 11.12 33.16
N LYS A 407 -18.35 11.12 31.83
CA LYS A 407 -18.67 12.27 30.97
C LYS A 407 -20.12 12.76 31.17
N THR A 408 -21.07 11.83 31.25
CA THR A 408 -22.48 12.15 31.51
C THR A 408 -22.65 12.84 32.87
N LYS A 409 -21.99 12.33 33.92
CA LYS A 409 -22.03 12.90 35.28
C LYS A 409 -21.39 14.29 35.36
N ASP A 410 -20.30 14.51 34.62
CA ASP A 410 -19.61 15.80 34.56
C ASP A 410 -20.51 16.85 33.89
N THR A 411 -21.13 16.51 32.75
CA THR A 411 -22.11 17.37 32.07
C THR A 411 -23.33 17.67 32.96
N GLU A 412 -23.84 16.69 33.72
CA GLU A 412 -24.91 16.92 34.69
C GLU A 412 -24.52 17.95 35.76
N THR A 413 -23.27 17.91 36.21
CA THR A 413 -22.74 18.86 37.18
C THR A 413 -22.64 20.27 36.58
N GLN A 414 -22.20 20.38 35.32
CA GLN A 414 -22.19 21.65 34.59
C GLN A 414 -23.60 22.22 34.41
N ILE A 415 -24.59 21.39 34.07
CA ILE A 415 -26.00 21.81 33.95
C ILE A 415 -26.52 22.35 35.30
N LYS A 416 -26.19 21.71 36.42
CA LYS A 416 -26.56 22.21 37.76
C LYS A 416 -25.95 23.58 38.02
N SER A 417 -24.67 23.77 37.71
CA SER A 417 -23.98 25.06 37.86
C SER A 417 -24.61 26.16 37.00
N VAL A 418 -24.91 25.88 35.72
CA VAL A 418 -25.54 26.86 34.82
C VAL A 418 -26.96 27.21 35.28
N ASN A 419 -27.73 26.22 35.75
CA ASN A 419 -29.06 26.49 36.31
C ASN A 419 -29.00 27.41 37.54
N GLU A 420 -28.01 27.21 38.41
CA GLU A 420 -27.79 28.08 39.57
C GLU A 420 -27.44 29.52 39.14
N GLN A 421 -26.56 29.67 38.13
CA GLN A 421 -26.24 30.99 37.56
C GLN A 421 -27.46 31.67 36.95
N ILE A 422 -28.28 30.93 36.18
CA ILE A 422 -29.53 31.47 35.60
C ILE A 422 -30.49 31.94 36.72
N HIS A 423 -30.62 31.16 37.79
CA HIS A 423 -31.48 31.49 38.92
C HIS A 423 -31.06 32.80 39.58
N TYR A 424 -29.80 32.90 40.01
CA TYR A 424 -29.32 34.09 40.71
C TYR A 424 -29.17 35.31 39.80
N LEU A 425 -28.82 35.13 38.52
CA LEU A 425 -28.82 36.23 37.56
C LEU A 425 -30.25 36.77 37.33
N GLY A 426 -31.25 35.89 37.22
CA GLY A 426 -32.65 36.30 37.13
C GLY A 426 -33.11 37.08 38.37
N GLN A 427 -32.73 36.61 39.56
CA GLN A 427 -33.01 37.27 40.83
C GLN A 427 -32.32 38.64 40.97
N TYR A 428 -31.07 38.76 40.53
CA TYR A 428 -30.34 40.03 40.48
C TYR A 428 -31.03 41.03 39.55
N LEU A 429 -31.38 40.62 38.33
CA LEU A 429 -32.01 41.49 37.34
C LEU A 429 -33.41 41.96 37.79
N SER A 430 -34.21 41.11 38.42
CA SER A 430 -35.56 41.47 38.88
C SER A 430 -35.55 42.41 40.09
N THR A 431 -34.56 42.28 40.97
CA THR A 431 -34.44 43.11 42.20
C THR A 431 -33.61 44.39 41.99
N LYS A 432 -32.94 44.54 40.84
CA LYS A 432 -32.03 45.65 40.55
C LYS A 432 -32.69 47.04 40.66
N SER A 433 -33.94 47.19 40.21
CA SER A 433 -34.65 48.48 40.30
C SER A 433 -34.91 48.88 41.75
N THR A 434 -35.51 47.97 42.52
CA THR A 434 -35.81 48.16 43.95
C THR A 434 -34.54 48.42 44.76
N TYR A 435 -33.45 47.71 44.46
CA TYR A 435 -32.18 47.93 45.13
C TYR A 435 -31.55 49.29 44.78
N ASN A 436 -31.66 49.74 43.52
CA ASN A 436 -31.21 51.08 43.13
C ASN A 436 -32.03 52.19 43.81
N GLU A 437 -33.33 51.99 44.00
CA GLU A 437 -34.20 52.89 44.76
C GLU A 437 -33.80 52.91 46.25
N PHE A 438 -33.51 51.75 46.84
CA PHE A 438 -32.96 51.65 48.20
C PHE A 438 -31.66 52.45 48.37
N LEU A 439 -30.73 52.35 47.41
CA LEU A 439 -29.47 53.11 47.45
C LEU A 439 -29.70 54.63 47.44
N LYS A 440 -30.74 55.09 46.73
CA LYS A 440 -31.12 56.51 46.58
C LYS A 440 -32.11 57.01 47.63
N ALA A 441 -32.70 56.12 48.44
CA ALA A 441 -33.73 56.47 49.40
C ALA A 441 -33.20 57.36 50.54
N ARG A 442 -33.93 58.43 50.85
CA ARG A 442 -33.60 59.37 51.95
C ARG A 442 -33.72 58.72 53.34
N PHE A 443 -34.62 57.75 53.50
CA PHE A 443 -34.87 57.03 54.77
C PHE A 443 -34.64 55.51 54.59
N LYS A 444 -33.38 55.11 54.47
CA LYS A 444 -32.96 53.72 54.15
C LYS A 444 -33.51 52.67 55.12
N GLY A 445 -33.63 52.98 56.42
CA GLY A 445 -34.14 52.04 57.42
C GLY A 445 -35.61 51.66 57.22
N LYS A 446 -36.46 52.63 56.83
CA LYS A 446 -37.87 52.38 56.52
C LYS A 446 -38.01 51.63 55.19
N PHE A 447 -37.28 52.07 54.17
CA PHE A 447 -37.27 51.41 52.85
C PHE A 447 -36.82 49.95 52.94
N ARG A 448 -35.79 49.65 53.76
CA ARG A 448 -35.35 48.27 53.99
C ARG A 448 -36.41 47.41 54.67
N LYS A 449 -37.25 47.99 55.53
CA LYS A 449 -38.33 47.26 56.20
C LYS A 449 -39.50 46.99 55.26
N ASP A 450 -39.81 47.94 54.39
CA ASP A 450 -40.93 47.86 53.44
C ASP A 450 -40.60 46.95 52.22
N HIS A 451 -39.30 46.76 51.91
CA HIS A 451 -38.78 45.95 50.79
C HIS A 451 -37.72 44.92 51.24
N ALA A 452 -37.90 44.35 52.43
CA ALA A 452 -36.89 43.48 53.07
C ALA A 452 -36.53 42.27 52.20
N ASP A 453 -37.54 41.59 51.65
CA ASP A 453 -37.39 40.40 50.85
C ASP A 453 -36.64 40.67 49.54
N GLU A 454 -36.94 41.75 48.83
CA GLU A 454 -36.27 42.09 47.57
C GLU A 454 -34.81 42.46 47.78
N ILE A 455 -34.50 43.16 48.88
CA ILE A 455 -33.13 43.56 49.23
C ILE A 455 -32.30 42.33 49.62
N GLU A 456 -32.82 41.44 50.47
CA GLU A 456 -32.12 40.20 50.84
C GLU A 456 -31.87 39.32 49.61
N LYS A 457 -32.87 39.19 48.74
CA LYS A 457 -32.75 38.46 47.47
C LYS A 457 -31.67 39.06 46.57
N HIS A 458 -31.57 40.38 46.50
CA HIS A 458 -30.54 41.06 45.71
C HIS A 458 -29.13 40.81 46.27
N GLU A 459 -28.94 41.01 47.58
CA GLU A 459 -27.65 40.84 48.26
C GLU A 459 -27.12 39.41 48.14
N LYS A 460 -28.00 38.42 48.32
CA LYS A 460 -27.67 37.00 48.15
C LYS A 460 -27.28 36.66 46.71
N ALA A 461 -28.04 37.16 45.73
CA ALA A 461 -27.72 36.94 44.32
C ALA A 461 -26.35 37.53 43.93
N VAL A 462 -26.03 38.73 44.41
CA VAL A 462 -24.72 39.36 44.19
C VAL A 462 -23.59 38.55 44.80
N GLN A 463 -23.75 38.06 46.04
CA GLN A 463 -22.73 37.25 46.72
C GLN A 463 -22.37 35.98 45.92
N ILE A 464 -23.38 35.26 45.44
CA ILE A 464 -23.18 34.00 44.71
C ILE A 464 -22.64 34.25 43.31
N LEU A 465 -23.15 35.25 42.59
CA LEU A 465 -22.63 35.61 41.27
C LEU A 465 -21.17 36.06 41.31
N LYS A 466 -20.75 36.79 42.37
CA LYS A 466 -19.35 37.16 42.60
C LYS A 466 -18.45 35.96 42.91
N ALA A 467 -18.94 35.02 43.73
CA ALA A 467 -18.20 33.79 44.02
C ALA A 467 -17.98 32.93 42.76
N GLN A 468 -18.94 32.95 41.82
CA GLN A 468 -18.89 32.19 40.57
C GLN A 468 -18.17 32.92 39.42
N ASN A 469 -17.98 34.24 39.50
CA ASN A 469 -17.34 35.07 38.46
C ASN A 469 -16.32 36.05 39.08
N PRO A 470 -15.05 35.65 39.24
CA PRO A 470 -14.02 36.47 39.88
C PRO A 470 -13.62 37.73 39.09
N ASP A 471 -13.79 37.72 37.76
CA ASP A 471 -13.34 38.79 36.85
C ASP A 471 -14.33 39.97 36.71
N ASP A 472 -15.27 40.11 37.65
CA ASP A 472 -16.31 41.17 37.71
C ASP A 472 -17.23 41.29 36.46
N SER A 473 -17.10 40.42 35.45
CA SER A 473 -17.98 40.39 34.29
C SER A 473 -19.21 39.52 34.54
N LEU A 474 -20.40 40.12 34.57
CA LEU A 474 -21.66 39.39 34.69
C LEU A 474 -22.03 38.73 33.34
N PRO A 475 -22.30 37.41 33.31
CA PRO A 475 -22.74 36.73 32.10
C PRO A 475 -24.13 37.23 31.64
N LYS A 476 -24.40 37.16 30.33
CA LYS A 476 -25.71 37.55 29.80
C LYS A 476 -26.69 36.39 29.91
N MET A 477 -27.93 36.69 30.28
CA MET A 477 -29.00 35.69 30.43
C MET A 477 -29.23 34.87 29.15
N LYS A 478 -29.11 35.48 27.98
CA LYS A 478 -29.25 34.80 26.69
C LYS A 478 -28.18 33.72 26.51
N ASP A 479 -26.94 34.04 26.87
CA ASP A 479 -25.79 33.15 26.67
C ASP A 479 -25.85 31.96 27.64
N LEU A 480 -26.26 32.16 28.89
CA LEU A 480 -26.47 31.07 29.86
C LEU A 480 -27.60 30.12 29.44
N LYS A 481 -28.71 30.65 28.88
CA LYS A 481 -29.80 29.81 28.38
C LYS A 481 -29.36 28.97 27.18
N LEU A 482 -28.62 29.57 26.25
CA LEU A 482 -28.06 28.87 25.10
C LEU A 482 -27.07 27.77 25.53
N GLU A 483 -26.20 28.07 26.50
CA GLU A 483 -25.26 27.10 27.04
C GLU A 483 -25.97 25.95 27.76
N LYS A 484 -27.04 26.23 28.52
CA LYS A 484 -27.89 25.19 29.10
C LYS A 484 -28.50 24.28 28.05
N GLU A 485 -29.05 24.84 26.97
CA GLU A 485 -29.63 24.05 25.86
C GLU A 485 -28.57 23.17 25.20
N ARG A 486 -27.36 23.71 24.96
CA ARG A 486 -26.21 22.97 24.44
C ARG A 486 -25.82 21.80 25.35
N LEU A 487 -25.70 22.05 26.65
CA LEU A 487 -25.34 21.02 27.65
C LEU A 487 -26.43 19.94 27.78
N LEU A 488 -27.72 20.30 27.67
CA LEU A 488 -28.81 19.32 27.68
C LEU A 488 -28.77 18.41 26.45
N ALA A 489 -28.52 18.97 25.26
CA ALA A 489 -28.33 18.17 24.04
C ALA A 489 -27.09 17.26 24.15
N LEU A 490 -25.98 17.78 24.68
CA LEU A 490 -24.77 17.00 24.93
C LEU A 490 -25.02 15.85 25.91
N LYS A 491 -25.72 16.11 27.01
CA LYS A 491 -26.10 15.08 27.99
C LYS A 491 -26.91 13.96 27.34
N ALA A 492 -27.90 14.30 26.49
CA ALA A 492 -28.72 13.31 25.81
C ALA A 492 -27.87 12.37 24.94
N ALA A 493 -27.00 12.93 24.09
CA ALA A 493 -26.10 12.15 23.24
C ALA A 493 -25.09 11.30 24.04
N GLN A 494 -24.55 11.83 25.14
CA GLN A 494 -23.66 11.08 26.04
C GLN A 494 -24.40 9.93 26.75
N TYR A 495 -25.66 10.15 27.13
CA TYR A 495 -26.49 9.13 27.76
C TYR A 495 -26.85 7.99 26.81
N ASP A 496 -27.13 8.29 25.53
CA ASP A 496 -27.34 7.27 24.50
C ASP A 496 -26.08 6.42 24.29
N THR A 497 -24.92 7.07 24.24
CA THR A 497 -23.61 6.39 24.14
C THR A 497 -23.34 5.49 25.35
N TYR A 498 -23.60 5.98 26.57
CA TYR A 498 -23.48 5.20 27.79
C TYR A 498 -24.44 3.99 27.79
N THR A 499 -25.68 4.19 27.34
CA THR A 499 -26.69 3.13 27.27
C THR A 499 -26.25 2.03 26.31
N TYR A 500 -25.75 2.39 25.12
CA TYR A 500 -25.18 1.44 24.17
C TYR A 500 -24.06 0.58 24.80
N TYR A 501 -23.06 1.22 25.41
CA TYR A 501 -21.95 0.47 26.02
C TYR A 501 -22.38 -0.37 27.21
N LYS A 502 -23.33 0.11 28.00
CA LYS A 502 -23.89 -0.64 29.13
C LYS A 502 -24.61 -1.91 28.66
N ASP A 503 -25.42 -1.81 27.61
CA ASP A 503 -26.17 -2.95 27.09
C ASP A 503 -25.22 -3.95 26.41
N TYR A 504 -24.26 -3.48 25.62
CA TYR A 504 -23.28 -4.35 24.98
C TYR A 504 -22.34 -5.02 25.99
N GLN A 505 -21.91 -4.31 27.03
CA GLN A 505 -21.15 -4.89 28.14
C GLN A 505 -21.90 -6.02 28.82
N LYS A 506 -23.22 -5.87 29.03
CA LYS A 506 -24.08 -6.88 29.65
C LYS A 506 -24.20 -8.13 28.79
N GLU A 507 -24.32 -7.96 27.47
CA GLU A 507 -24.31 -9.06 26.51
C GLU A 507 -22.99 -9.82 26.55
N LEU A 508 -21.85 -9.11 26.42
CA LEU A 508 -20.52 -9.71 26.47
C LEU A 508 -20.25 -10.40 27.82
N ARG A 509 -20.73 -9.83 28.94
CA ARG A 509 -20.64 -10.46 30.27
C ARG A 509 -21.33 -11.81 30.29
N THR A 510 -22.51 -11.88 29.68
CA THR A 510 -23.32 -13.10 29.60
C THR A 510 -22.64 -14.12 28.68
N ALA A 511 -22.12 -13.68 27.54
CA ALA A 511 -21.36 -14.53 26.62
C ALA A 511 -20.10 -15.11 27.30
N CYS A 512 -19.29 -14.28 27.97
CA CYS A 512 -18.11 -14.73 28.73
C CYS A 512 -18.48 -15.80 29.75
N ALA A 513 -19.49 -15.54 30.58
CA ALA A 513 -19.92 -16.49 31.62
C ALA A 513 -20.44 -17.81 31.02
N ASN A 514 -21.18 -17.76 29.91
CA ASN A 514 -21.65 -18.96 29.24
C ASN A 514 -20.49 -19.74 28.62
N VAL A 515 -19.54 -19.07 27.95
CA VAL A 515 -18.34 -19.71 27.38
C VAL A 515 -17.52 -20.40 28.49
N ASP A 516 -17.26 -19.71 29.60
CA ASP A 516 -16.51 -20.28 30.73
C ASP A 516 -17.20 -21.53 31.30
N ASN A 517 -18.54 -21.48 31.43
CA ASN A 517 -19.34 -22.62 31.87
C ASN A 517 -19.29 -23.80 30.87
N ILE A 518 -19.32 -23.52 29.57
CA ILE A 518 -19.27 -24.56 28.52
C ILE A 518 -17.90 -25.23 28.48
N LEU A 519 -16.82 -24.44 28.56
CA LEU A 519 -15.45 -24.92 28.55
C LEU A 519 -15.02 -25.58 29.87
N GLY A 520 -15.83 -25.48 30.94
CA GLY A 520 -15.52 -26.02 32.26
C GLY A 520 -14.41 -25.26 32.99
N GLN A 521 -14.15 -24.01 32.60
CA GLN A 521 -13.14 -23.15 33.20
C GLN A 521 -13.77 -22.37 34.37
N HIS A 522 -13.74 -22.94 35.58
CA HIS A 522 -14.11 -22.20 36.78
C HIS A 522 -13.01 -21.19 37.13
N HIS A 523 -13.21 -19.92 36.80
CA HIS A 523 -12.58 -18.85 37.59
C HIS A 523 -13.29 -18.77 38.94
N ILE A 524 -12.62 -19.20 40.00
CA ILE A 524 -12.97 -18.86 41.37
C ILE A 524 -12.89 -17.34 41.49
N ARG A 525 -14.02 -16.65 41.39
CA ARG A 525 -14.15 -15.23 41.78
C ARG A 525 -14.63 -15.18 43.22
N ASP A 526 -13.68 -15.21 44.16
CA ASP A 526 -13.86 -14.58 45.46
C ASP A 526 -13.78 -13.06 45.30
N HIS A 527 -14.65 -12.36 46.04
CA HIS A 527 -14.84 -10.90 46.12
C HIS A 527 -15.46 -10.25 44.85
N THR A 528 -16.69 -9.71 44.87
CA THR A 528 -17.08 -8.57 45.72
C THR A 528 -18.62 -8.43 45.73
N GLN A 529 -19.28 -8.90 46.79
CA GLN A 529 -20.59 -8.41 47.23
C GLN A 529 -20.36 -7.49 48.43
N ARG A 530 -20.19 -6.20 48.14
CA ARG A 530 -20.15 -4.99 49.00
C ARG A 530 -19.50 -3.97 48.07
N THR A 531 -20.23 -3.13 47.35
CA THR A 531 -21.04 -2.04 47.89
C THR A 531 -21.91 -1.53 46.73
N GLU A 532 -23.23 -1.58 46.85
CA GLU A 532 -24.15 -0.65 46.16
C GLU A 532 -25.50 -0.66 46.91
N GLN A 533 -25.40 -0.45 48.23
CA GLN A 533 -26.37 0.35 48.97
C GLN A 533 -25.56 1.49 49.58
N THR A 534 -26.07 2.72 49.44
CA THR A 534 -25.52 4.01 49.92
C THR A 534 -24.24 4.56 49.25
N LEU A 535 -24.41 5.39 48.21
CA LEU A 535 -24.25 6.88 48.23
C LEU A 535 -24.19 7.45 46.81
#